data_AF-A0A1T4LSE4-F1
#
_entry.id   AF-A0A1T4LSE4-F1
#
_cell.length_a   1.000
_cell.length_b   1.000
_cell.length_c   1.000
_cell.angle_alpha   90.00
_cell.angle_beta   90.00
_cell.angle_gamma   90.00
#
_symmetry.space_group_name_H-M   'P 1'
#
loop_
_entity.id
_entity.type
_entity.pdbx_description
1 polymer ?
#
loop_
_entity_poly.entity_id
_entity_poly.type
_entity_poly.pdbx_seq_one_letter_code
_entity_poly.pdbx_strand_id
1 'polypeptide(L)'
;MTLKELYSQVRGGKAKGQLGKYQLLSRHERQLAKYVTTMGGGSIKVCIRVFESGYVLYEEDEKFTVFHLSEIVNKNMEYDTTDSTLVSRKERNIQSEVLMSSEWYVRIILEGNDRIMRNREKVEADHTEFSYSGISEDMAQLGTSDDYLKEIIKELDHQKMLEIF
;
A
#
# COMPACT_ATOMS: atom_id res chain seq x y z
N MET A 1 -25.69 -0.17 -3.22
CA MET A 1 -25.06 0.93 -3.97
C MET A 1 -23.90 0.35 -4.77
N THR A 2 -23.87 0.60 -6.06
CA THR A 2 -22.80 0.12 -6.97
C THR A 2 -21.61 1.07 -6.99
N LEU A 3 -20.45 0.63 -7.49
CA LEU A 3 -19.28 1.50 -7.67
C LEU A 3 -19.59 2.68 -8.59
N LYS A 4 -20.34 2.44 -9.67
CA LYS A 4 -20.76 3.48 -10.62
C LYS A 4 -21.65 4.54 -9.96
N GLU A 5 -22.61 4.12 -9.14
CA GLU A 5 -23.50 5.02 -8.37
C GLU A 5 -22.75 5.83 -7.31
N LEU A 6 -21.73 5.24 -6.68
CA LEU A 6 -20.89 5.96 -5.74
C LEU A 6 -20.03 7.01 -6.46
N TYR A 7 -19.45 6.65 -7.60
CA TYR A 7 -18.59 7.55 -8.36
C TYR A 7 -19.34 8.77 -8.92
N SER A 8 -20.62 8.64 -9.28
CA SER A 8 -21.42 9.78 -9.73
C SER A 8 -21.74 10.80 -8.63
N GLN A 9 -21.62 10.42 -7.36
CA GLN A 9 -21.83 11.31 -6.20
C GLN A 9 -20.58 12.08 -5.80
N VAL A 10 -19.41 11.69 -6.32
CA VAL A 10 -18.14 12.38 -6.08
C VAL A 10 -18.16 13.74 -6.76
N ARG A 11 -17.73 14.78 -6.03
CA ARG A 11 -17.53 16.10 -6.62
C ARG A 11 -16.35 16.00 -7.58
N GLY A 12 -16.66 15.98 -8.88
CA GLY A 12 -15.79 15.61 -10.01
C GLY A 12 -14.48 16.39 -10.15
N GLY A 13 -13.56 16.19 -9.22
CA GLY A 13 -12.16 16.56 -9.33
C GLY A 13 -11.35 15.43 -9.95
N LYS A 14 -10.34 15.78 -10.75
CA LYS A 14 -9.23 14.85 -11.02
C LYS A 14 -8.39 14.73 -9.74
N ALA A 15 -7.71 13.59 -9.56
CA ALA A 15 -6.74 13.41 -8.49
C ALA A 15 -5.76 14.59 -8.47
N LYS A 16 -5.76 15.38 -7.38
CA LYS A 16 -4.84 16.51 -7.19
C LYS A 16 -3.72 16.07 -6.26
N GLY A 17 -2.80 15.29 -6.80
CA GLY A 17 -1.67 14.74 -6.05
C GLY A 17 -2.08 13.67 -5.03
N GLN A 18 -1.06 13.07 -4.41
CA GLN A 18 -1.23 12.06 -3.38
C GLN A 18 -1.58 12.75 -2.06
N LEU A 19 -2.73 12.39 -1.48
CA LEU A 19 -3.15 12.86 -0.16
C LEU A 19 -2.80 11.82 0.91
N GLY A 20 -2.46 12.28 2.11
CA GLY A 20 -2.28 11.45 3.30
C GLY A 20 -3.54 11.43 4.18
N LYS A 21 -3.61 10.43 5.08
CA LYS A 21 -4.72 10.26 6.04
C LYS A 21 -5.00 11.52 6.86
N TYR A 22 -3.97 12.17 7.38
CA TYR A 22 -4.13 13.41 8.17
C TYR A 22 -4.78 14.54 7.37
N GLN A 23 -4.44 14.66 6.09
CA GLN A 23 -4.95 15.73 5.21
C GLN A 23 -6.44 15.54 4.92
N LEU A 24 -6.90 14.29 4.75
CA LEU A 24 -8.33 14.01 4.58
C LEU A 24 -9.14 14.34 5.84
N LEU A 25 -8.61 13.94 7.00
CA LEU A 25 -9.30 14.14 8.28
C LEU A 25 -9.33 15.63 8.71
N SER A 26 -8.23 16.35 8.52
CA SER A 26 -8.11 17.78 8.88
C SER A 26 -8.94 18.71 8.00
N ARG A 27 -9.21 18.32 6.75
CA ARG A 27 -10.07 19.10 5.84
C ARG A 27 -11.56 19.01 6.18
N HIS A 28 -11.93 18.23 7.19
CA HIS A 28 -13.33 17.96 7.54
C HIS A 28 -14.17 17.53 6.33
N GLU A 29 -13.56 16.74 5.43
CA GLU A 29 -14.25 16.31 4.22
C GLU A 29 -15.45 15.43 4.58
N ARG A 30 -16.59 15.71 3.94
CA ARG A 30 -17.80 14.93 4.11
C ARG A 30 -17.56 13.51 3.60
N GLN A 31 -17.86 12.52 4.44
CA GLN A 31 -17.84 11.11 4.05
C GLN A 31 -19.12 10.76 3.30
N LEU A 32 -18.99 10.25 2.08
CA LEU A 32 -20.10 9.75 1.26
C LEU A 32 -20.48 8.32 1.62
N ALA A 33 -19.47 7.46 1.86
CA ALA A 33 -19.70 6.05 2.15
C ALA A 33 -18.67 5.52 3.15
N LYS A 34 -19.10 4.52 3.93
CA LYS A 34 -18.24 3.76 4.84
C LYS A 34 -18.59 2.29 4.77
N TYR A 35 -17.55 1.46 4.78
CA TYR A 35 -17.68 0.01 4.86
C TYR A 35 -16.67 -0.51 5.86
N VAL A 36 -17.09 -1.48 6.69
CA VAL A 36 -16.25 -2.12 7.68
C VAL A 36 -16.48 -3.62 7.58
N THR A 37 -15.39 -4.39 7.48
CA THR A 37 -15.44 -5.84 7.41
C THR A 37 -14.22 -6.45 8.10
N THR A 38 -14.23 -7.76 8.28
CA THR A 38 -13.08 -8.53 8.74
C THR A 38 -12.65 -9.54 7.68
N MET A 39 -11.37 -9.61 7.38
CA MET A 39 -10.76 -10.52 6.40
C MET A 39 -9.82 -11.52 7.09
N GLY A 40 -9.29 -12.49 6.34
CA GLY A 40 -8.30 -13.45 6.87
C GLY A 40 -8.86 -14.34 7.99
N GLY A 41 -10.10 -14.80 7.86
CA GLY A 41 -10.76 -15.62 8.88
C GLY A 41 -11.24 -14.85 10.13
N GLY A 42 -11.26 -13.51 10.08
CA GLY A 42 -11.74 -12.65 11.17
C GLY A 42 -10.64 -11.86 11.88
N SER A 43 -9.38 -12.10 11.54
CA SER A 43 -8.23 -11.49 12.23
C SER A 43 -7.92 -10.07 11.77
N ILE A 44 -8.22 -9.74 10.51
CA ILE A 44 -7.82 -8.48 9.89
C ILE A 44 -9.03 -7.56 9.80
N LYS A 45 -9.00 -6.39 10.43
CA LYS A 45 -10.07 -5.41 10.34
C LYS A 45 -9.83 -4.45 9.19
N VAL A 46 -10.78 -4.40 8.26
CA VAL A 46 -10.75 -3.48 7.12
C VAL A 46 -11.80 -2.40 7.29
N CYS A 47 -11.39 -1.15 7.15
CA CYS A 47 -12.27 0.01 7.12
C CYS A 47 -12.03 0.83 5.86
N ILE A 48 -13.10 1.11 5.14
CA ILE A 48 -13.09 1.90 3.91
C ILE A 48 -13.93 3.14 4.15
N ARG A 49 -13.37 4.32 3.86
CA ARG A 49 -14.09 5.59 3.88
C ARG A 49 -13.91 6.30 2.54
N VAL A 50 -15.02 6.73 1.95
CA VAL A 50 -15.04 7.45 0.68
C VAL A 50 -15.54 8.85 0.95
N PHE A 51 -14.79 9.84 0.48
CA PHE A 51 -15.07 11.25 0.72
C PHE A 51 -15.68 11.92 -0.52
N GLU A 52 -16.38 13.03 -0.29
CA GLU A 52 -17.02 13.81 -1.36
C GLU A 52 -16.00 14.34 -2.39
N SER A 53 -14.76 14.54 -1.97
CA SER A 53 -13.63 14.90 -2.83
C SER A 53 -13.24 13.82 -3.84
N GLY A 54 -13.73 12.58 -3.66
CA GLY A 54 -13.37 11.43 -4.47
C GLY A 54 -12.21 10.61 -3.92
N TYR A 55 -11.57 11.08 -2.85
CA TYR A 55 -10.53 10.30 -2.17
C TYR A 55 -11.14 9.17 -1.35
N VAL A 56 -10.40 8.07 -1.32
CA VAL A 56 -10.67 6.86 -0.56
C VAL A 56 -9.57 6.71 0.48
N LEU A 57 -9.97 6.48 1.73
CA LEU A 57 -9.09 6.01 2.79
C LEU A 57 -9.41 4.54 3.02
N TYR A 58 -8.45 3.68 2.68
CA TYR A 58 -8.49 2.25 2.92
C TYR A 58 -7.57 1.93 4.10
N GLU A 59 -8.12 1.33 5.15
CA GLU A 59 -7.39 0.92 6.36
C GLU A 59 -7.51 -0.58 6.53
N GLU A 60 -6.38 -1.24 6.75
CA GLU A 60 -6.23 -2.66 7.08
C GLU A 60 -5.39 -2.74 8.35
N ASP A 61 -6.04 -2.98 9.49
CA ASP A 61 -5.44 -2.89 10.82
C ASP A 61 -4.67 -1.56 11.04
N GLU A 62 -3.34 -1.61 11.17
CA GLU A 62 -2.46 -0.45 11.36
C GLU A 62 -1.99 0.17 10.04
N LYS A 63 -2.22 -0.52 8.93
CA LYS A 63 -1.81 -0.07 7.59
C LYS A 63 -2.93 0.73 6.96
N PHE A 64 -2.55 1.68 6.12
CA PHE A 64 -3.51 2.42 5.34
C PHE A 64 -2.94 2.84 4.00
N THR A 65 -3.83 3.11 3.07
CA THR A 65 -3.50 3.74 1.80
C THR A 65 -4.61 4.72 1.42
N VAL A 66 -4.22 5.76 0.68
CA VAL A 66 -5.12 6.79 0.19
C VAL A 66 -4.98 6.89 -1.31
N PHE A 67 -6.11 6.91 -2.01
CA PHE A 67 -6.14 7.02 -3.46
C PHE A 67 -7.44 7.63 -3.95
N HIS A 68 -7.46 8.14 -5.18
CA HIS A 68 -8.65 8.75 -5.75
C HIS A 68 -9.51 7.71 -6.49
N LEU A 69 -10.84 7.78 -6.36
CA LEU A 69 -11.78 6.87 -7.03
C LEU A 69 -11.61 6.88 -8.56
N SER A 70 -11.23 8.01 -9.16
CA SER A 70 -10.96 8.07 -10.60
C SER A 70 -9.82 7.15 -11.04
N GLU A 71 -8.87 6.85 -10.15
CA GLU A 71 -7.75 5.94 -10.46
C GLU A 71 -8.22 4.49 -10.60
N ILE A 72 -9.31 4.09 -9.92
CA ILE A 72 -9.85 2.73 -10.05
C ILE A 72 -10.90 2.61 -11.16
N VAL A 73 -11.67 3.68 -11.40
CA VAL A 73 -12.72 3.71 -12.43
C VAL A 73 -12.12 3.82 -13.84
N ASN A 74 -11.03 4.57 -14.00
CA ASN A 74 -10.38 4.78 -15.30
C ASN A 74 -9.26 3.77 -15.60
N LYS A 75 -8.94 2.86 -14.68
CA LYS A 75 -7.89 1.86 -14.86
C LYS A 75 -8.43 0.70 -15.68
N ASN A 76 -7.86 0.50 -16.86
CA ASN A 76 -8.10 -0.69 -17.65
C ASN A 76 -7.65 -1.91 -16.84
N MET A 77 -8.46 -2.97 -16.89
CA MET A 77 -8.19 -4.25 -16.24
C MET A 77 -7.07 -4.97 -16.98
N GLU A 78 -5.83 -4.57 -16.72
CA GLU A 78 -4.66 -5.40 -17.00
C GLU A 78 -4.36 -6.17 -15.71
N TYR A 79 -5.04 -7.30 -15.54
CA TYR A 79 -4.51 -8.35 -14.68
C TYR A 79 -3.54 -9.15 -15.54
N ASP A 80 -2.31 -9.31 -15.05
CA ASP A 80 -1.35 -10.24 -15.62
C ASP A 80 -1.89 -11.65 -15.35
N THR A 81 -2.72 -12.14 -16.27
CA THR A 81 -2.96 -13.57 -16.33
C THR A 81 -1.65 -14.19 -16.79
N THR A 82 -1.08 -15.07 -15.97
CA THR A 82 0.13 -15.85 -16.29
C THR A 82 0.00 -16.64 -17.59
N ASP A 83 -1.22 -16.80 -18.09
CA ASP A 83 -1.51 -17.12 -19.47
C ASP A 83 -1.60 -15.81 -20.29
N SER A 84 -0.47 -15.35 -20.84
CA SER A 84 -0.39 -14.12 -21.66
C SER A 84 -1.13 -14.25 -23.00
N THR A 85 -1.79 -15.38 -23.21
CA THR A 85 -2.62 -15.69 -24.37
C THR A 85 -4.09 -15.68 -23.96
N LEU A 86 -4.86 -14.74 -24.53
CA LEU A 86 -6.32 -14.77 -24.66
C LEU A 86 -7.19 -14.20 -23.51
N VAL A 87 -6.90 -13.00 -23.02
CA VAL A 87 -8.02 -12.12 -22.62
C VAL A 87 -8.28 -11.14 -23.74
N SER A 88 -9.30 -11.42 -24.55
CA SER A 88 -9.73 -10.53 -25.62
C SER A 88 -10.15 -9.17 -25.05
N ARG A 89 -10.04 -8.12 -25.86
CA ARG A 89 -10.51 -6.77 -25.49
C ARG A 89 -11.98 -6.77 -25.04
N LYS A 90 -12.78 -7.68 -25.58
CA LYS A 90 -14.19 -7.88 -25.21
C LYS A 90 -14.33 -8.41 -23.78
N GLU A 91 -13.54 -9.40 -23.39
CA GLU A 91 -13.55 -9.96 -22.03
C GLU A 91 -13.06 -8.95 -20.98
N ARG A 92 -12.03 -8.14 -21.30
CA ARG A 92 -11.59 -7.04 -20.43
C ARG A 92 -12.70 -6.01 -20.18
N ASN A 93 -13.45 -5.65 -21.21
CA ASN A 93 -14.57 -4.71 -21.08
C ASN A 93 -15.70 -5.28 -20.22
N ILE A 94 -16.02 -6.57 -20.38
CA ILE A 94 -17.05 -7.25 -19.57
C ILE A 94 -16.64 -7.27 -18.10
N GLN A 95 -15.38 -7.60 -17.79
CA GLN A 95 -14.89 -7.58 -16.40
C GLN A 95 -14.97 -6.18 -15.77
N SER A 96 -14.63 -5.14 -16.53
CA SER A 96 -14.76 -3.75 -16.08
C SER A 96 -16.22 -3.38 -15.78
N GLU A 97 -17.15 -3.74 -16.67
CA GLU A 97 -18.58 -3.46 -16.50
C GLU A 97 -19.19 -4.20 -15.30
N VAL A 98 -18.80 -5.46 -15.08
CA VAL A 98 -19.22 -6.25 -13.92
C VAL A 98 -18.73 -5.62 -12.62
N LEU A 99 -17.48 -5.14 -12.55
CA LEU A 99 -16.95 -4.48 -11.36
C LEU A 99 -17.53 -3.09 -11.13
N MET A 100 -17.89 -2.36 -12.19
CA MET A 100 -18.60 -1.09 -12.06
C MET A 100 -20.02 -1.28 -11.54
N SER A 101 -20.62 -2.43 -11.84
CA SER A 101 -21.97 -2.82 -11.42
C SER A 101 -22.00 -3.58 -10.08
N SER A 102 -20.85 -4.03 -9.59
CA SER A 102 -20.74 -4.70 -8.30
C SER A 102 -20.82 -3.70 -7.14
N GLU A 103 -20.89 -4.25 -5.92
CA GLU A 103 -20.88 -3.43 -4.72
C GLU A 103 -19.60 -2.59 -4.64
N TRP A 104 -19.78 -1.30 -4.34
CA TRP A 104 -18.74 -0.28 -4.44
C TRP A 104 -17.44 -0.61 -3.69
N TYR A 105 -17.53 -1.39 -2.62
CA TYR A 105 -16.40 -1.73 -1.77
C TYR A 105 -15.53 -2.85 -2.35
N VAL A 106 -16.04 -3.71 -3.24
CA VAL A 106 -15.32 -4.88 -3.76
C VAL A 106 -14.06 -4.46 -4.51
N ARG A 107 -14.18 -3.54 -5.47
CA ARG A 107 -13.03 -3.03 -6.24
C ARG A 107 -12.06 -2.25 -5.36
N ILE A 108 -12.57 -1.53 -4.37
CA ILE A 108 -11.75 -0.75 -3.45
C ILE A 108 -10.91 -1.66 -2.56
N ILE A 109 -11.44 -2.80 -2.10
CA ILE A 109 -10.68 -3.80 -1.35
C ILE A 109 -9.52 -4.33 -2.19
N LEU A 110 -9.80 -4.72 -3.45
CA LEU A 110 -8.78 -5.24 -4.35
C LEU A 110 -7.65 -4.22 -4.57
N GLU A 111 -7.98 -2.98 -4.94
CA GLU A 111 -6.97 -1.95 -5.16
C GLU A 111 -6.25 -1.56 -3.85
N GLY A 112 -6.98 -1.50 -2.73
CA GLY A 112 -6.44 -1.19 -1.42
C GLY A 112 -5.38 -2.19 -0.98
N ASN A 113 -5.68 -3.48 -1.12
CA ASN A 113 -4.74 -4.57 -0.85
C ASN A 113 -3.51 -4.49 -1.77
N ASP A 114 -3.73 -4.35 -3.08
CA ASP A 114 -2.63 -4.25 -4.04
C ASP A 114 -1.69 -3.07 -3.73
N ARG A 115 -2.24 -1.95 -3.24
CA ARG A 115 -1.44 -0.78 -2.85
C ARG A 115 -0.69 -1.00 -1.55
N ILE A 116 -1.31 -1.63 -0.55
CA ILE A 116 -0.62 -1.98 0.70
C ILE A 116 0.54 -2.92 0.41
N MET A 117 0.33 -3.94 -0.44
CA MET A 117 1.39 -4.88 -0.82
C MET A 117 2.50 -4.19 -1.61
N ARG A 118 2.18 -3.39 -2.64
CA ARG A 118 3.19 -2.63 -3.39
C ARG A 118 3.95 -1.62 -2.53
N ASN A 119 3.28 -0.97 -1.58
CA ASN A 119 3.96 -0.07 -0.64
C ASN A 119 4.92 -0.83 0.27
N ARG A 120 4.53 -2.03 0.72
CA ARG A 120 5.38 -2.91 1.51
C ARG A 120 6.60 -3.36 0.71
N GLU A 121 6.41 -3.85 -0.51
CA GLU A 121 7.49 -4.29 -1.40
C GLU A 121 8.49 -3.16 -1.67
N LYS A 122 8.00 -1.93 -1.90
CA LYS A 122 8.88 -0.76 -2.07
C LYS A 122 9.70 -0.46 -0.82
N VAL A 123 9.07 -0.45 0.34
CA VAL A 123 9.77 -0.23 1.62
C VAL A 123 10.82 -1.32 1.85
N GLU A 124 10.47 -2.59 1.59
CA GLU A 124 11.42 -3.70 1.70
C GLU A 124 12.59 -3.57 0.70
N ALA A 125 12.32 -3.18 -0.54
CA ALA A 125 13.35 -2.94 -1.56
C ALA A 125 14.26 -1.76 -1.21
N ASP A 126 13.69 -0.62 -0.79
CA ASP A 126 14.43 0.58 -0.39
C ASP A 126 15.34 0.30 0.82
N HIS A 127 14.91 -0.56 1.75
CA HIS A 127 15.74 -1.00 2.89
C HIS A 127 16.83 -2.01 2.52
N THR A 128 16.83 -2.55 1.30
CA THR A 128 17.90 -3.40 0.77
C THR A 128 18.90 -2.66 -0.12
N GLU A 129 18.61 -1.43 -0.56
CA GLU A 129 19.53 -0.60 -1.35
C GLU A 129 20.35 0.37 -0.47
N PHE A 130 21.55 -0.06 -0.07
CA PHE A 130 22.53 0.84 0.56
C PHE A 130 23.12 1.80 -0.50
N SER A 131 22.77 3.08 -0.44
CA SER A 131 23.44 4.11 -1.24
C SER A 131 24.80 4.48 -0.63
N TYR A 132 25.88 3.95 -1.19
CA TYR A 132 27.25 4.35 -0.87
C TYR A 132 27.53 5.72 -1.53
N SER A 133 27.51 6.82 -0.76
CA SER A 133 27.97 8.13 -1.25
C SER A 133 29.03 8.72 -0.32
N GLY A 134 30.30 8.57 -0.70
CA GLY A 134 31.38 9.47 -0.26
C GLY A 134 32.55 8.83 0.48
N ILE A 135 33.61 8.62 -0.32
CA ILE A 135 35.06 8.66 0.02
C ILE A 135 35.73 7.30 0.24
N SER A 136 36.52 6.92 -0.77
CA SER A 136 37.66 6.00 -0.70
C SER A 136 38.59 6.46 0.44
N GLU A 137 39.00 5.61 1.35
CA GLU A 137 40.14 4.69 1.21
C GLU A 137 40.03 3.65 2.34
N ASP A 138 40.57 2.44 2.13
CA ASP A 138 40.66 1.31 3.07
C ASP A 138 39.62 0.18 2.99
N MET A 139 39.06 -0.06 1.80
CA MET A 139 38.40 -1.35 1.45
C MET A 139 39.42 -2.49 1.20
N ALA A 140 40.55 -2.50 1.91
CA ALA A 140 41.48 -3.63 1.94
C ALA A 140 41.53 -4.32 3.31
N GLN A 141 40.79 -3.82 4.32
CA GLN A 141 40.83 -4.37 5.69
C GLN A 141 39.49 -4.84 6.25
N LEU A 142 38.40 -4.77 5.47
CA LEU A 142 37.13 -5.36 5.86
C LEU A 142 37.17 -6.86 5.55
N GLY A 143 37.73 -7.60 6.49
CA GLY A 143 37.45 -9.03 6.67
C GLY A 143 35.95 -9.28 6.66
N THR A 144 35.57 -10.51 6.34
CA THR A 144 34.20 -10.92 6.12
C THR A 144 33.25 -10.39 7.21
N SER A 145 32.04 -9.95 6.81
CA SER A 145 31.01 -9.37 7.69
C SER A 145 30.72 -10.17 8.98
N ASP A 146 31.11 -11.44 9.00
CA ASP A 146 30.98 -12.36 10.13
C ASP A 146 31.99 -12.08 11.26
N ASP A 147 33.14 -11.47 10.95
CA ASP A 147 34.17 -11.12 11.94
C ASP A 147 33.79 -9.86 12.72
N TYR A 148 33.18 -8.88 12.05
CA TYR A 148 32.67 -7.65 12.68
C TYR A 148 31.54 -7.94 13.69
N LEU A 149 30.64 -8.86 13.36
CA LEU A 149 29.55 -9.25 14.28
C LEU A 149 30.10 -9.96 15.51
N LYS A 150 31.16 -10.77 15.36
CA LYS A 150 31.82 -11.44 16.50
C LYS A 150 32.54 -10.46 17.42
N GLU A 151 33.18 -9.43 16.87
CA GLU A 151 33.84 -8.37 17.65
C GLU A 151 32.82 -7.59 18.49
N ILE A 152 31.69 -7.20 17.90
CA ILE A 152 30.61 -6.47 18.59
C ILE A 152 29.98 -7.30 19.71
N ILE A 153 29.77 -8.60 19.48
CA ILE A 153 29.24 -9.51 20.50
C ILE A 153 30.21 -9.62 21.68
N LYS A 154 31.52 -9.71 21.41
CA LYS A 154 32.57 -9.75 22.44
C LYS A 154 32.58 -8.48 23.30
N GLU A 155 32.43 -7.32 22.67
CA GLU A 155 32.45 -6.02 23.37
C GLU A 155 31.22 -5.86 24.27
N LEU A 156 30.04 -6.29 23.79
CA LEU A 156 28.80 -6.30 24.57
C LEU A 156 28.85 -7.28 25.75
N ASP A 157 29.48 -8.44 25.59
CA ASP A 157 29.69 -9.40 26.67
C ASP A 157 30.72 -8.88 27.70
N HIS A 158 31.74 -8.15 27.25
CA HIS A 158 32.70 -7.52 28.16
C HIS A 158 32.07 -6.40 28.98
N GLN A 159 31.24 -5.56 28.37
CA GLN A 159 30.50 -4.50 29.07
C GLN A 159 29.52 -5.08 30.11
N LYS A 160 28.82 -6.16 29.79
CA LYS A 160 27.94 -6.85 30.76
C LYS A 160 28.68 -7.45 31.95
N MET A 161 29.93 -7.89 31.76
CA MET A 161 30.76 -8.40 32.86
C MET A 161 31.28 -7.30 33.79
N LEU A 162 31.35 -6.06 33.31
CA LEU A 162 31.79 -4.90 34.10
C LEU A 162 30.65 -4.26 34.92
N GLU A 163 29.39 -4.53 34.58
CA GLU A 163 28.22 -4.06 35.33
C GLU A 163 27.81 -4.99 36.52
N ILE A 164 28.52 -6.11 36.71
CA ILE A 164 28.23 -7.11 37.78
C ILE A 164 29.18 -6.97 38.99
N PHE A 165 30.04 -5.93 39.04
CA PHE A 165 30.85 -5.58 40.21
C PHE A 165 30.48 -4.22 40.80
#